data_AF-A0A847VKP9-F1
#
_entry.id   AF-A0A847VKP9-F1
#
_cell.length_a   1.000
_cell.length_b   1.000
_cell.length_c   1.000
_cell.angle_alpha   90.00
_cell.angle_beta   90.00
_cell.angle_gamma   90.00
#
_symmetry.space_group_name_H-M   'P 1'
#
loop_
_entity.id
_entity.type
_entity.pdbx_description
1 polymer ?
#
loop_
_entity_poly.entity_id
_entity_poly.type
_entity_poly.pdbx_seq_one_letter_code
_entity_poly.pdbx_strand_id
1 'polypeptide(L)'
;MLRGNPGKRPINNAEPKPEGDLLDAPEWMSDSQKAGWAYAIASAPGGLLKRLDRSVLVAWVIAEDMHRQASIAVEKYGLVTKSPVKGEPMQNPYLAIINKQAQIMIRAAAEMGFTPASRSRVQVGKTDGGEQNPFAALDK
;
A
#
# COMPACT_ATOMS: atom_id res chain seq x y z
N MET A 1 -30.82 -0.31 3.77
CA MET A 1 -30.81 -1.78 3.61
C MET A 1 -29.46 -2.18 3.01
N LEU A 2 -28.47 -2.56 3.84
CA LEU A 2 -27.16 -3.02 3.36
C LEU A 2 -27.09 -4.55 3.41
N ARG A 3 -26.80 -5.16 2.26
CA ARG A 3 -26.63 -6.61 2.10
C ARG A 3 -25.40 -7.09 2.89
N GLY A 4 -25.63 -8.11 3.71
CA GLY A 4 -24.66 -8.71 4.61
C GLY A 4 -23.54 -9.48 3.92
N ASN A 5 -22.48 -9.65 4.71
CA ASN A 5 -21.27 -10.45 4.52
C ASN A 5 -21.51 -11.76 3.72
N PRO A 6 -21.16 -11.82 2.42
CA PRO A 6 -21.37 -12.99 1.58
C PRO A 6 -20.47 -14.19 1.95
N GLY A 7 -19.45 -14.01 2.80
CA GLY A 7 -18.39 -14.98 3.00
C GLY A 7 -18.57 -15.97 4.15
N LYS A 8 -19.43 -15.69 5.15
CA LYS A 8 -19.63 -16.50 6.39
C LYS A 8 -18.34 -17.09 7.03
N ARG A 9 -17.15 -16.52 6.77
CA ARG A 9 -15.92 -16.92 7.46
C ARG A 9 -15.92 -16.24 8.83
N PRO A 10 -15.70 -16.97 9.94
CA PRO A 10 -15.50 -16.36 11.24
C PRO A 10 -14.38 -15.33 11.14
N ILE A 11 -14.63 -14.11 11.61
CA ILE A 11 -13.58 -13.09 11.76
C ILE A 11 -12.63 -13.60 12.84
N ASN A 12 -11.35 -13.75 12.50
CA ASN A 12 -10.35 -14.22 13.43
C ASN A 12 -10.00 -13.11 14.43
N ASN A 13 -10.66 -13.11 15.58
CA ASN A 13 -10.42 -12.13 16.65
C ASN A 13 -9.08 -12.35 17.39
N ALA A 14 -8.32 -13.40 17.05
CA ALA A 14 -7.02 -13.70 17.65
C ALA A 14 -5.84 -13.16 16.82
N GLU A 15 -6.08 -12.35 15.79
CA GLU A 15 -4.98 -11.71 15.07
C GLU A 15 -4.24 -10.72 15.98
N PRO A 16 -2.91 -10.84 16.12
CA PRO A 16 -2.13 -9.92 16.92
C PRO A 16 -2.24 -8.50 16.34
N LYS A 17 -2.75 -7.56 17.15
CA LYS A 17 -2.87 -6.16 16.77
C LYS A 17 -1.45 -5.56 16.68
N PRO A 18 -1.02 -5.07 15.51
CA PRO A 18 0.31 -4.46 15.39
C PRO A 18 0.41 -3.22 16.28
N GLU A 19 1.40 -3.20 17.18
CA GLU A 19 1.68 -2.05 18.04
C GLU A 19 2.62 -1.05 17.34
N GLY A 20 2.29 0.24 17.46
CA GLY A 20 3.11 1.36 16.99
C GLY A 20 2.86 1.79 15.54
N ASP A 21 3.02 3.09 15.30
CA ASP A 21 2.93 3.68 13.97
C ASP A 21 4.27 3.54 13.23
N LEU A 22 4.20 3.37 11.92
CA LEU A 22 5.37 3.36 11.06
C LEU A 22 5.76 4.81 10.74
N LEU A 23 6.92 5.26 11.20
CA LEU A 23 7.34 6.66 11.06
C LEU A 23 8.60 6.78 10.21
N ASP A 24 9.69 6.12 10.59
CA ASP A 24 11.00 6.37 9.98
C ASP A 24 11.28 5.50 8.74
N ALA A 25 11.79 6.16 7.70
CA ALA A 25 12.31 5.48 6.51
C ALA A 25 13.59 4.70 6.84
N PRO A 26 13.84 3.55 6.19
CA PRO A 26 15.13 2.87 6.27
C PRO A 26 16.33 3.78 5.94
N GLU A 27 17.41 3.70 6.72
CA GLU A 27 18.61 4.54 6.56
C GLU A 27 19.23 4.44 5.16
N TRP A 28 19.23 3.23 4.59
CA TRP A 28 19.83 2.90 3.30
C TRP A 28 19.05 3.44 2.09
N MET A 29 17.85 3.99 2.27
CA MET A 29 17.10 4.59 1.18
C MET A 29 17.77 5.87 0.67
N SER A 30 17.70 6.09 -0.65
CA SER A 30 18.12 7.35 -1.26
C SER A 30 17.24 8.51 -0.79
N ASP A 31 17.69 9.75 -1.00
CA ASP A 31 16.89 10.94 -0.66
C ASP A 31 15.58 10.99 -1.44
N SER A 32 15.57 10.56 -2.71
CA SER A 32 14.36 10.49 -3.54
C SER A 32 13.36 9.46 -3.03
N GLN A 33 13.84 8.34 -2.48
CA GLN A 33 13.02 7.31 -1.85
C GLN A 33 12.50 7.77 -0.49
N LYS A 34 13.33 8.43 0.33
CA LYS A 34 12.91 9.03 1.61
C LYS A 34 11.82 10.09 1.41
N ALA A 35 11.88 10.87 0.34
CA ALA A 35 10.80 11.79 -0.04
C ALA A 35 9.50 11.04 -0.38
N GLY A 36 9.57 9.96 -1.16
CA GLY A 36 8.42 9.10 -1.47
C GLY A 36 7.83 8.43 -0.22
N TRP A 37 8.68 8.00 0.71
CA TRP A 37 8.28 7.48 2.02
C TRP A 37 7.51 8.52 2.82
N ALA A 38 8.09 9.72 2.99
CA ALA A 38 7.46 10.81 3.73
C ALA A 38 6.10 11.21 3.13
N TYR A 39 6.01 11.26 1.79
CA TYR A 39 4.75 11.50 1.10
C TYR A 39 3.70 10.43 1.41
N ALA A 40 4.07 9.15 1.38
CA ALA A 40 3.15 8.05 1.67
C ALA A 40 2.67 8.05 3.13
N ILE A 41 3.57 8.31 4.09
CA ILE A 41 3.21 8.48 5.51
C ILE A 41 2.25 9.66 5.69
N ALA A 42 2.55 10.82 5.10
CA ALA A 42 1.72 12.02 5.23
C ALA A 42 0.35 11.90 4.54
N SER A 43 0.26 11.09 3.48
CA SER A 43 -0.97 10.89 2.71
C SER A 43 -1.87 9.79 3.28
N ALA A 44 -1.34 8.93 4.16
CA ALA A 44 -2.10 7.87 4.78
C ALA A 44 -2.97 8.43 5.94
N PRO A 45 -4.25 8.02 6.04
CA PRO A 45 -5.04 8.28 7.24
C PRO A 45 -4.33 7.78 8.51
N GLY A 46 -4.42 8.55 9.60
CA GLY A 46 -3.80 8.18 10.87
C GLY A 46 -4.19 6.77 11.32
N GLY A 47 -3.19 5.98 11.73
CA GLY A 47 -3.36 4.60 12.17
C GLY A 47 -3.57 3.56 11.06
N LEU A 48 -3.52 3.94 9.78
CA LEU A 48 -3.60 2.98 8.66
C LEU A 48 -2.30 2.21 8.45
N LEU A 49 -1.15 2.89 8.53
CA LEU A 49 0.16 2.26 8.35
C LEU A 49 0.74 1.86 9.70
N LYS A 50 0.84 0.55 9.93
CA LYS A 50 1.44 -0.03 11.13
C LYS A 50 2.87 -0.46 10.86
N ARG A 51 3.65 -0.68 11.94
CA ARG A 51 5.05 -1.15 11.82
C ARG A 51 5.19 -2.42 10.99
N LEU A 52 4.17 -3.28 10.96
CA LEU A 52 4.16 -4.51 10.16
C LEU A 52 4.11 -4.23 8.64
N ASP A 53 3.54 -3.09 8.23
CA ASP A 53 3.42 -2.70 6.81
C ASP A 53 4.74 -2.19 6.23
N ARG A 54 5.81 -2.09 7.06
CA ARG A 54 7.11 -1.55 6.66
C ARG A 54 7.64 -2.18 5.38
N SER A 55 7.61 -3.50 5.25
CA SER A 55 8.13 -4.20 4.07
C SER A 55 7.34 -3.86 2.81
N VAL A 56 6.03 -3.70 2.93
CA VAL A 56 5.14 -3.35 1.83
C VAL A 56 5.34 -1.90 1.41
N LEU A 57 5.47 -0.98 2.38
CA LEU A 57 5.77 0.42 2.09
C LEU A 57 7.15 0.59 1.45
N VAL A 58 8.16 -0.17 1.91
CA VAL A 58 9.48 -0.21 1.27
C VAL A 58 9.36 -0.61 -0.20
N ALA A 59 8.63 -1.68 -0.49
CA ALA A 59 8.45 -2.16 -1.87
C ALA A 59 7.73 -1.13 -2.74
N TRP A 60 6.70 -0.47 -2.19
CA TRP A 60 5.97 0.57 -2.88
C TRP A 60 6.84 1.79 -3.21
N VAL A 61 7.62 2.29 -2.24
CA VAL A 61 8.50 3.46 -2.40
C VAL A 61 9.60 3.20 -3.43
N ILE A 62 10.24 2.03 -3.39
CA ILE A 62 11.25 1.67 -4.40
C ILE A 62 10.61 1.59 -5.79
N ALA A 63 9.44 0.98 -5.89
CA ALA A 63 8.75 0.87 -7.17
C ALA A 63 8.34 2.24 -7.73
N GLU A 64 7.84 3.15 -6.89
CA GLU A 64 7.50 4.53 -7.28
C GLU A 64 8.73 5.28 -7.80
N ASP A 65 9.85 5.22 -7.06
CA ASP A 65 11.09 5.91 -7.45
C ASP A 65 11.65 5.38 -8.77
N MET A 66 11.70 4.04 -8.94
CA MET A 66 12.11 3.41 -10.19
C MET A 66 11.16 3.72 -11.36
N HIS A 67 9.86 3.72 -11.10
CA HIS A 67 8.85 4.08 -12.10
C HIS A 67 9.06 5.51 -12.58
N ARG A 68 9.19 6.47 -11.67
CA ARG A 68 9.45 7.88 -11.97
C ARG A 68 10.71 8.06 -12.81
N GLN A 69 11.83 7.45 -12.41
CA GLN A 69 13.09 7.52 -13.16
C GLN A 69 12.95 6.95 -14.58
N ALA A 70 12.26 5.81 -14.73
CA ALA A 70 12.02 5.20 -16.03
C ALA A 70 11.07 6.06 -16.90
N SER A 71 10.04 6.68 -16.32
CA SER A 71 9.15 7.61 -17.02
C SER A 71 9.90 8.82 -17.57
N ILE A 72 10.77 9.45 -16.77
CA ILE A 72 11.63 10.57 -17.21
C ILE A 72 12.55 10.12 -18.35
N ALA A 73 13.10 8.90 -18.28
CA ALA A 73 13.93 8.37 -19.35
C ALA A 73 13.14 8.13 -20.65
N VAL A 74 11.90 7.62 -20.57
CA VAL A 74 11.03 7.48 -21.75
C VAL A 74 10.67 8.83 -22.35
N GLU A 75 10.36 9.84 -21.53
CA GLU A 75 10.10 11.20 -22.01
C GLU A 75 11.31 11.77 -22.76
N LYS A 76 12.52 11.55 -22.23
CA LYS A 76 13.77 12.01 -22.86
C LYS A 76 14.10 11.29 -24.17
N TYR A 77 13.92 9.96 -24.23
CA TYR A 77 14.40 9.14 -25.35
C TYR A 77 13.29 8.72 -26.34
N GLY A 78 12.03 9.00 -26.03
CA GLY A 78 10.87 8.58 -26.82
C GLY A 78 10.46 7.13 -26.60
N LEU A 79 9.32 6.75 -27.17
CA LEU A 79 8.74 5.40 -27.05
C LEU A 79 9.50 4.33 -27.86
N VAL A 80 10.19 4.75 -28.92
CA VAL A 80 10.96 3.90 -29.82
C VAL A 80 12.39 4.41 -29.86
N THR A 81 13.35 3.50 -29.70
CA THR A 81 14.79 3.76 -29.80
C THR A 81 15.43 2.83 -30.81
N LYS A 82 16.69 3.05 -31.18
CA LYS A 82 17.43 2.17 -32.09
C LYS A 82 18.13 1.06 -31.32
N SER A 83 18.11 -0.15 -31.85
CA SER A 83 18.92 -1.25 -31.32
C SER A 83 20.41 -0.90 -31.44
N PRO A 84 21.21 -1.01 -30.36
CA PRO A 84 22.64 -0.71 -30.41
C PRO A 84 23.42 -1.68 -31.31
N VAL A 85 22.88 -2.88 -31.56
CA VAL A 85 23.54 -3.92 -32.35
C VAL A 85 23.18 -3.82 -33.84
N LYS A 86 21.89 -3.64 -34.16
CA LYS A 86 21.39 -3.71 -35.54
C LYS A 86 20.88 -2.39 -36.11
N GLY A 87 20.71 -1.35 -35.29
CA GLY A 87 20.17 -0.05 -35.71
C GLY A 87 18.66 -0.03 -35.99
N GLU A 88 18.01 -1.19 -36.01
CA GLU A 88 16.57 -1.35 -36.21
C GLU A 88 15.77 -0.65 -35.10
N PRO A 89 14.58 -0.09 -35.41
CA PRO A 89 13.68 0.44 -34.40
C PRO A 89 13.25 -0.65 -33.41
N MET A 90 13.36 -0.35 -32.11
CA MET A 90 12.89 -1.20 -31.03
C MET A 90 12.15 -0.39 -29.97
N GLN A 91 11.26 -1.03 -29.22
CA GLN A 91 10.61 -0.42 -28.08
C GLN A 91 11.64 0.04 -27.04
N ASN A 92 11.42 1.21 -26.45
CA ASN A 92 12.28 1.71 -25.39
C ASN A 92 12.30 0.73 -24.19
N PRO A 93 13.47 0.21 -23.76
CA PRO A 93 13.56 -0.78 -22.69
C PRO A 93 13.03 -0.27 -21.35
N TYR A 94 13.00 1.05 -21.11
CA TYR A 94 12.42 1.64 -19.91
C TYR A 94 10.90 1.41 -19.81
N LEU A 95 10.20 1.15 -20.91
CA LEU A 95 8.77 0.82 -20.90
C LEU A 95 8.49 -0.49 -20.14
N ALA A 96 9.39 -1.47 -20.22
CA ALA A 96 9.26 -2.71 -19.44
C ALA A 96 9.39 -2.45 -17.93
N ILE A 97 10.28 -1.52 -17.55
CA ILE A 97 10.47 -1.11 -16.15
C ILE A 97 9.21 -0.40 -15.66
N ILE A 98 8.70 0.59 -16.39
CA ILE A 98 7.45 1.32 -16.07
C ILE A 98 6.32 0.33 -15.81
N ASN A 99 6.05 -0.58 -16.75
CA ASN A 99 4.97 -1.55 -16.64
C ASN A 99 5.12 -2.45 -15.40
N LYS A 100 6.34 -2.93 -15.12
CA LYS A 100 6.61 -3.79 -13.98
C LYS A 100 6.43 -3.06 -12.65
N GLN A 101 6.96 -1.85 -12.54
CA GLN A 101 6.88 -1.08 -11.31
C GLN A 101 5.46 -0.61 -11.03
N ALA A 102 4.69 -0.22 -12.06
CA ALA A 102 3.27 0.09 -11.91
C ALA A 102 2.48 -1.08 -11.31
N GLN A 103 2.75 -2.33 -11.77
CA GLN A 103 2.12 -3.52 -11.19
C GLN A 103 2.50 -3.75 -9.73
N ILE A 104 3.76 -3.52 -9.36
CA ILE A 104 4.23 -3.65 -7.98
C ILE A 104 3.55 -2.61 -7.09
N MET A 105 3.51 -1.35 -7.53
CA MET A 105 2.85 -0.25 -6.81
C MET A 105 1.37 -0.56 -6.56
N ILE A 106 0.63 -1.02 -7.58
CA ILE A 106 -0.80 -1.35 -7.45
C ILE A 106 -1.01 -2.48 -6.44
N ARG A 107 -0.17 -3.52 -6.49
CA ARG A 107 -0.26 -4.65 -5.56
C ARG A 107 0.06 -4.23 -4.13
N ALA A 108 1.17 -3.50 -3.92
CA ALA A 108 1.56 -3.02 -2.60
C ALA A 108 0.51 -2.05 -2.01
N ALA A 109 -0.09 -1.19 -2.84
CA ALA A 109 -1.19 -0.31 -2.40
C ALA A 109 -2.45 -1.09 -2.01
N ALA A 110 -2.74 -2.21 -2.67
CA ALA A 110 -3.87 -3.08 -2.30
C ALA A 110 -3.66 -3.75 -0.93
N GLU A 111 -2.43 -4.23 -0.67
CA GLU A 111 -2.03 -4.86 0.60
C GLU A 111 -2.07 -3.88 1.78
N MET A 112 -1.56 -2.64 1.62
CA MET A 112 -1.60 -1.59 2.66
C MET A 112 -2.99 -1.01 2.93
N GLY A 113 -4.03 -1.50 2.24
CA GLY A 113 -5.39 -1.03 2.45
C GLY A 113 -5.69 0.36 1.88
N PHE A 114 -4.88 0.86 0.92
CA PHE A 114 -5.15 2.13 0.25
C PHE A 114 -6.38 2.10 -0.65
N THR A 115 -6.95 0.91 -0.92
CA THR A 115 -8.18 0.77 -1.72
C THR A 115 -9.44 0.77 -0.86
N PRO A 116 -10.57 1.34 -1.33
CA PRO A 116 -11.85 1.32 -0.62
C PRO A 116 -12.34 -0.09 -0.23
N ALA A 117 -12.02 -1.11 -1.04
CA ALA A 117 -12.40 -2.50 -0.78
C ALA A 117 -11.69 -3.08 0.45
N SER A 118 -10.42 -2.74 0.66
CA SER A 118 -9.64 -3.18 1.83
C SER A 118 -10.05 -2.44 3.11
N ARG A 119 -10.48 -1.17 3.01
CA ARG A 119 -10.97 -0.38 4.17
C ARG A 119 -12.20 -0.99 4.85
N SER A 120 -13.03 -1.74 4.12
CA SER A 120 -14.18 -2.46 4.71
C SER A 120 -13.76 -3.54 5.74
N ARG A 121 -12.52 -4.02 5.66
CA ARG A 121 -11.93 -5.00 6.58
C ARG A 121 -11.20 -4.32 7.75
N VAL A 122 -10.75 -3.09 7.54
CA VAL A 122 -10.10 -2.22 8.54
C VAL A 122 -11.16 -1.35 9.21
N GLN A 123 -12.14 -1.97 9.89
CA GLN A 123 -12.93 -1.22 10.87
C GLN A 123 -12.04 -1.00 12.10
N VAL A 124 -11.39 0.18 12.10
CA VAL A 124 -10.72 0.75 13.26
C VAL A 124 -11.69 0.73 14.42
N GLY A 125 -11.28 0.11 15.52
CA GLY A 125 -12.11 -0.16 16.67
C GLY A 125 -12.86 1.07 17.13
N LYS A 126 -14.19 1.01 17.04
CA LYS A 126 -15.04 1.70 18.00
C LYS A 126 -14.74 1.09 19.36
N THR A 127 -14.04 1.84 20.19
CA THR A 127 -14.13 1.70 21.65
C THR A 127 -15.55 2.11 22.06
N ASP A 128 -16.52 1.25 21.79
CA ASP A 128 -17.84 1.36 22.41
C ASP A 128 -17.68 0.75 23.80
N GLY A 129 -17.57 1.63 24.79
CA GLY A 129 -17.53 1.28 26.20
C GLY A 129 -18.80 0.52 26.62
N GLY A 130 -18.59 -0.45 27.51
CA GLY A 130 -19.60 -0.99 28.42
C GLY A 130 -20.88 -1.49 27.76
N GLU A 131 -20.88 -2.73 27.28
CA GLU A 131 -22.13 -3.50 27.19
C GLU A 131 -22.65 -3.74 28.61
N GLN A 132 -23.52 -2.84 29.07
CA GLN A 132 -24.44 -3.14 30.17
C GLN A 132 -25.42 -4.18 29.66
N ASN A 133 -25.38 -5.36 30.26
CA ASN A 133 -26.25 -6.47 29.96
C ASN A 133 -27.68 -6.13 30.44
N PRO A 134 -28.66 -5.91 29.53
CA PRO A 134 -29.98 -5.37 29.89
C PRO A 134 -30.91 -6.37 30.61
N PHE A 135 -30.41 -7.57 30.94
CA PHE A 135 -31.20 -8.65 31.56
C PHE A 135 -30.72 -9.06 32.96
N ALA A 136 -29.78 -8.34 33.57
CA ALA A 136 -29.27 -8.68 34.92
C ALA A 136 -30.28 -8.48 36.07
N ALA A 137 -31.49 -7.98 35.80
CA ALA A 137 -32.48 -7.60 36.81
C ALA A 137 -33.63 -8.62 36.98
N LEU A 138 -33.56 -9.82 36.41
CA LEU A 138 -34.65 -10.82 36.50
C LEU A 138 -34.39 -12.01 37.44
N ASP A 139 -33.26 -12.04 38.16
CA ASP A 139 -32.92 -13.12 39.09
C ASP A 139 -32.92 -12.66 40.57
N LYS A 140 -34.02 -12.03 41.02
CA LYS A 140 -34.31 -11.88 42.46
C LYS A 140 -35.79 -12.07 42.76
#